data_AF-A0A518DDE6-F1
#
_entry.id   AF-A0A518DDE6-F1
#
_cell.length_a   1.000
_cell.length_b   1.000
_cell.length_c   1.000
_cell.angle_alpha   90.00
_cell.angle_beta   90.00
_cell.angle_gamma   90.00
#
_symmetry.space_group_name_H-M   'P 1'
#
loop_
_entity.id
_entity.type
_entity.pdbx_description
1 polymer ?
#
loop_
_entity_poly.entity_id
_entity_poly.type
_entity_poly.pdbx_seq_one_letter_code
_entity_poly.pdbx_strand_id
1 'polypeptide(L)'
;MYFTVRSPITKRGNSHARWLLTQAAQNMARQPGPLGVFFRRLAKRKCWNVAVCATARKLVGVAWLMLKNNEPYRYANPTTTQRNLSRLRVAVTGELRKPEHKGRRPGVKNGANPPSRLEPSLQRVCEQEGLPPVNGFEQLPAGEQQVLRTLGVIDFVQQINQDRRSPRKSPTRARN
;
A
#
# COMPACT_ATOMS: atom_id res chain seq x y z
N MET A 1 -11.61 -28.59 -27.76
CA MET A 1 -12.18 -27.64 -28.75
C MET A 1 -12.64 -26.39 -27.98
N TYR A 2 -11.77 -25.39 -27.80
CA TYR A 2 -12.11 -24.20 -27.00
C TYR A 2 -12.67 -23.12 -27.91
N PHE A 3 -13.96 -22.86 -27.77
CA PHE A 3 -14.72 -21.84 -28.49
C PHE A 3 -14.12 -20.46 -28.21
N THR A 4 -13.45 -19.87 -29.21
CA THR A 4 -12.92 -18.50 -29.14
C THR A 4 -14.04 -17.52 -29.48
N VAL A 5 -14.93 -17.26 -28.49
CA VAL A 5 -15.90 -16.16 -28.60
C VAL A 5 -15.12 -14.85 -28.60
N ARG A 6 -14.95 -14.28 -29.79
CA ARG A 6 -14.30 -12.98 -30.00
C ARG A 6 -15.26 -11.89 -29.52
N SER A 7 -15.19 -11.58 -28.22
CA SER A 7 -15.93 -10.46 -27.65
C SER A 7 -15.52 -9.13 -28.32
N PRO A 8 -16.39 -8.10 -28.32
CA PRO A 8 -15.99 -6.74 -28.69
C PRO A 8 -14.74 -6.32 -27.90
N ILE A 9 -13.97 -5.36 -28.43
CA ILE A 9 -12.66 -4.90 -27.90
C ILE A 9 -12.64 -4.77 -26.35
N THR A 10 -13.80 -4.47 -25.75
CA THR A 10 -14.09 -4.41 -24.30
C THR A 10 -13.72 -5.63 -23.45
N LYS A 11 -13.47 -6.83 -24.00
CA LYS A 11 -13.03 -8.00 -23.19
C LYS A 11 -11.73 -8.68 -23.64
N ARG A 12 -10.95 -8.08 -24.53
CA ARG A 12 -9.63 -8.63 -24.92
C ARG A 12 -8.66 -8.65 -23.73
N GLY A 13 -7.79 -9.67 -23.67
CA GLY A 13 -6.76 -9.86 -22.63
C GLY A 13 -7.12 -10.88 -21.52
N ASN A 14 -6.21 -11.08 -20.57
CA ASN A 14 -6.34 -12.08 -19.50
C ASN A 14 -7.50 -11.73 -18.54
N SER A 15 -8.46 -12.64 -18.41
CA SER A 15 -9.63 -12.50 -17.53
C SER A 15 -9.27 -12.45 -16.05
N HIS A 16 -8.31 -13.26 -15.60
CA HIS A 16 -7.82 -13.28 -14.23
C HIS A 16 -7.13 -11.97 -13.85
N ALA A 17 -6.33 -11.39 -14.76
CA ALA A 17 -5.68 -10.10 -14.52
C ALA A 17 -6.73 -8.99 -14.33
N ARG A 18 -7.77 -8.97 -15.16
CA ARG A 18 -8.89 -8.01 -15.02
C ARG A 18 -9.63 -8.19 -13.70
N TRP A 19 -9.92 -9.42 -13.33
CA TRP A 19 -10.58 -9.73 -12.06
C TRP A 19 -9.72 -9.27 -10.87
N LEU A 20 -8.43 -9.59 -10.87
CA LEU A 20 -7.48 -9.20 -9.81
C LEU A 20 -7.40 -7.67 -9.66
N LEU A 21 -7.26 -6.95 -10.78
CA LEU A 21 -7.25 -5.48 -10.78
C LEU A 21 -8.55 -4.88 -10.25
N THR A 22 -9.68 -5.52 -10.53
CA THR A 22 -10.99 -5.10 -10.02
C THR A 22 -11.07 -5.26 -8.51
N GLN A 23 -10.63 -6.40 -7.98
CA GLN A 23 -10.56 -6.64 -6.53
C GLN A 23 -9.59 -5.66 -5.84
N ALA A 24 -8.42 -5.41 -6.46
CA ALA A 24 -7.46 -4.43 -5.97
C ALA A 24 -8.06 -3.02 -5.93
N ALA A 25 -8.78 -2.62 -6.99
CA ALA A 25 -9.45 -1.33 -7.07
C ALA A 25 -10.57 -1.16 -6.02
N GLN A 26 -11.33 -2.21 -5.71
CA GLN A 26 -12.33 -2.17 -4.63
C GLN A 26 -11.67 -1.94 -3.27
N ASN A 27 -10.52 -2.56 -3.01
CA ASN A 27 -9.77 -2.33 -1.77
C ASN A 27 -9.21 -0.90 -1.65
N MET A 28 -8.97 -0.19 -2.76
CA MET A 28 -8.47 1.19 -2.74
C MET A 28 -9.41 2.18 -2.05
N ALA A 29 -10.71 1.89 -1.96
CA ALA A 29 -11.66 2.73 -1.25
C ALA A 29 -11.26 2.99 0.21
N ARG A 30 -10.62 1.99 0.84
CA ARG A 30 -10.20 2.01 2.25
C ARG A 30 -8.81 2.62 2.46
N GLN A 31 -8.04 2.84 1.39
CA GLN A 31 -6.67 3.32 1.52
C GLN A 31 -6.66 4.85 1.80
N PRO A 32 -5.88 5.34 2.78
CA PRO A 32 -5.77 6.77 3.08
C PRO A 32 -4.88 7.58 2.12
N GLY A 33 -4.54 7.03 0.95
CA GLY A 33 -3.66 7.69 -0.04
C GLY A 33 -4.37 8.40 -1.20
N PRO A 34 -3.60 8.98 -2.14
CA PRO A 34 -4.13 9.76 -3.28
C PRO A 34 -5.03 8.93 -4.21
N LEU A 35 -4.73 7.65 -4.40
CA LEU A 35 -5.60 6.74 -5.17
C LEU A 35 -6.94 6.48 -4.47
N GLY A 36 -6.94 6.39 -3.13
CA GLY A 36 -8.17 6.23 -2.35
C GLY A 36 -9.03 7.50 -2.39
N VAL A 37 -8.41 8.69 -2.32
CA VAL A 37 -9.12 9.96 -2.50
C VAL A 37 -9.73 10.05 -3.90
N PHE A 38 -8.97 9.67 -4.94
CA PHE A 38 -9.49 9.59 -6.31
C PHE A 38 -10.71 8.67 -6.42
N PHE A 39 -10.62 7.46 -5.87
CA PHE A 39 -11.73 6.50 -5.85
C PHE A 39 -12.96 7.10 -5.16
N ARG A 40 -12.81 7.64 -3.94
CA ARG A 40 -13.90 8.21 -3.15
C ARG A 40 -14.54 9.40 -3.86
N ARG A 41 -13.75 10.30 -4.45
CA ARG A 41 -14.27 11.45 -5.22
C ARG A 41 -15.04 11.01 -6.48
N LEU A 42 -14.59 9.95 -7.13
CA LEU A 42 -15.26 9.46 -8.33
C LEU A 42 -16.54 8.69 -7.99
N ALA A 43 -16.52 7.86 -6.95
CA ALA A 43 -17.68 7.14 -6.44
C ALA A 43 -18.79 8.06 -5.93
N LYS A 44 -18.45 9.29 -5.48
CA LYS A 44 -19.45 10.32 -5.15
C LYS A 44 -20.15 10.93 -6.38
N ARG A 45 -19.47 10.96 -7.54
CA ARG A 45 -19.98 11.61 -8.76
C ARG A 45 -20.59 10.65 -9.78
N LYS A 46 -20.23 9.36 -9.70
CA LYS A 46 -20.58 8.30 -10.67
C LYS A 46 -20.92 7.03 -9.92
N CYS A 47 -21.47 6.04 -10.61
CA CYS A 47 -21.77 4.75 -10.01
C CYS A 47 -20.50 4.01 -9.57
N TRP A 48 -20.65 3.13 -8.58
CA TRP A 48 -19.56 2.36 -7.99
C TRP A 48 -18.72 1.61 -9.02
N ASN A 49 -19.38 0.93 -9.96
CA ASN A 49 -18.70 0.13 -10.99
C ASN A 49 -17.82 0.98 -11.91
N VAL A 50 -18.25 2.20 -12.25
CA VAL A 50 -17.43 3.14 -13.02
C VAL A 50 -16.23 3.60 -12.21
N ALA A 51 -16.39 3.85 -10.91
CA ALA A 51 -15.27 4.23 -10.04
C ALA A 51 -14.24 3.10 -9.91
N VAL A 52 -14.68 1.84 -9.78
CA VAL A 52 -13.82 0.65 -9.77
C VAL A 52 -13.05 0.53 -11.08
N CYS A 53 -13.73 0.57 -12.23
CA CYS A 53 -13.08 0.45 -13.55
C CYS A 53 -12.07 1.57 -13.81
N ALA A 54 -12.41 2.82 -13.49
CA ALA A 54 -11.51 3.96 -13.65
C ALA A 54 -10.28 3.84 -12.73
N THR A 55 -10.49 3.37 -11.50
CA THR A 55 -9.39 3.17 -10.55
C THR A 55 -8.50 2.01 -10.97
N ALA A 56 -9.06 0.91 -11.48
CA ALA A 56 -8.31 -0.20 -12.05
C ALA A 56 -7.42 0.27 -13.22
N ARG A 57 -7.95 1.10 -14.14
CA ARG A 57 -7.15 1.71 -15.22
C ARG A 57 -5.99 2.55 -14.69
N LYS A 58 -6.24 3.32 -13.62
CA LYS A 58 -5.21 4.13 -12.97
C LYS A 58 -4.12 3.27 -12.30
N LEU A 59 -4.52 2.16 -11.66
CA LEU A 59 -3.60 1.19 -11.06
C LEU A 59 -2.69 0.54 -12.11
N VAL A 60 -3.22 0.20 -13.29
CA VAL A 60 -2.40 -0.35 -14.39
C VAL A 60 -1.34 0.65 -14.83
N GLY A 61 -1.69 1.93 -14.98
CA GLY A 61 -0.72 2.97 -15.33
C GLY A 61 0.39 3.11 -14.29
N VAL A 62 0.02 3.08 -13.00
CA VAL A 62 0.99 3.11 -11.90
C VAL A 62 1.89 1.86 -11.93
N ALA A 63 1.33 0.67 -12.10
CA ALA A 63 2.10 -0.56 -12.17
C ALA A 63 3.09 -0.56 -13.35
N TRP A 64 2.67 -0.05 -14.50
CA TRP A 64 3.55 0.09 -15.66
C TRP A 64 4.69 1.08 -15.40
N LEU A 65 4.42 2.24 -14.79
CA LEU A 65 5.46 3.21 -14.43
C LEU A 65 6.46 2.63 -13.43
N MET A 66 5.98 1.90 -12.42
CA MET A 66 6.83 1.21 -11.46
C MET A 66 7.77 0.21 -12.14
N LEU A 67 7.23 -0.60 -13.06
CA LEU A 67 8.01 -1.58 -13.80
C LEU A 67 9.01 -0.93 -14.77
N LYS A 68 8.60 0.14 -15.46
CA LYS A 68 9.44 0.85 -16.42
C LYS A 68 10.61 1.57 -15.75
N ASN A 69 10.36 2.21 -14.62
CA ASN A 69 11.36 3.01 -13.92
C ASN A 69 12.09 2.20 -12.83
N ASN A 70 11.68 0.95 -12.59
CA ASN A 70 12.16 0.11 -11.49
C ASN A 70 12.05 0.79 -10.12
N GLU A 71 10.97 1.53 -9.88
CA GLU A 71 10.75 2.29 -8.66
C GLU A 71 9.61 1.67 -7.81
N PRO A 72 9.79 1.58 -6.48
CA PRO A 72 8.71 1.13 -5.60
C PRO A 72 7.56 2.14 -5.54
N TYR A 73 6.36 1.65 -5.23
CA TYR A 73 5.18 2.49 -5.13
C TYR A 73 5.28 3.44 -3.92
N ARG A 74 5.32 4.75 -4.18
CA ARG A 74 5.60 5.79 -3.18
C ARG A 74 4.56 5.91 -2.06
N TYR A 75 3.32 5.52 -2.30
CA TYR A 75 2.22 5.66 -1.34
C TYR A 75 1.75 4.32 -0.76
N ALA A 76 2.65 3.33 -0.73
CA ALA A 76 2.35 2.01 -0.19
C ALA A 76 2.26 2.04 1.35
N ASN A 77 1.46 1.15 1.93
CA ASN A 77 1.44 0.98 3.38
C ASN A 77 2.70 0.18 3.79
N PRO A 78 3.60 0.74 4.62
CA PRO A 78 4.87 0.10 4.93
C PRO A 78 4.70 -1.27 5.61
N THR A 79 3.72 -1.42 6.51
CA THR A 79 3.46 -2.68 7.22
C THR A 79 3.02 -3.80 6.28
N THR A 80 2.15 -3.47 5.31
CA THR A 80 1.70 -4.44 4.31
C THR A 80 2.82 -4.77 3.32
N THR A 81 3.57 -3.76 2.87
CA THR A 81 4.71 -3.93 1.97
C THR A 81 5.77 -4.81 2.62
N GLN A 82 6.17 -4.51 3.85
CA GLN A 82 7.17 -5.30 4.58
C GLN A 82 6.75 -6.77 4.70
N ARG A 83 5.48 -7.03 5.02
CA ARG A 83 4.95 -8.41 5.08
C ARG A 83 5.05 -9.12 3.73
N ASN A 84 4.68 -8.43 2.65
CA ASN A 84 4.71 -9.02 1.31
C ASN A 84 6.14 -9.28 0.84
N LEU A 85 7.04 -8.31 1.01
CA LEU A 85 8.45 -8.46 0.65
C LEU A 85 9.13 -9.53 1.52
N SER A 86 8.85 -9.57 2.83
CA SER A 86 9.38 -10.62 3.71
C SER A 86 8.93 -12.02 3.28
N ARG A 87 7.67 -12.18 2.86
CA ARG A 87 7.16 -13.45 2.33
C ARG A 87 7.83 -13.81 1.02
N LEU A 88 7.98 -12.84 0.12
CA LEU A 88 8.65 -13.05 -1.16
C LEU A 88 10.10 -13.46 -0.95
N ARG A 89 10.83 -12.76 -0.08
CA ARG A 89 12.21 -13.08 0.29
C ARG A 89 12.32 -14.51 0.82
N VAL A 90 11.51 -14.89 1.81
CA VAL A 90 11.52 -16.27 2.36
C VAL A 90 11.19 -17.31 1.28
N ALA A 91 10.26 -17.01 0.37
CA ALA A 91 9.92 -17.94 -0.71
C ALA A 91 11.06 -18.10 -1.75
N VAL A 92 11.85 -17.05 -1.98
CA VAL A 92 12.96 -17.06 -2.95
C VAL A 92 14.25 -17.59 -2.32
N THR A 93 14.61 -17.14 -1.12
CA THR A 93 15.91 -17.45 -0.48
C THR A 93 15.82 -18.55 0.58
N GLY A 94 14.63 -18.85 1.10
CA GLY A 94 14.43 -19.78 2.23
C GLY A 94 14.79 -19.19 3.60
N GLU A 95 15.34 -17.97 3.66
CA GLU A 95 15.90 -17.41 4.89
C GLU A 95 14.94 -16.45 5.60
N LEU A 96 14.73 -16.68 6.89
CA LEU A 96 14.04 -15.71 7.76
C LEU A 96 15.04 -14.69 8.31
N ARG A 97 14.77 -13.40 8.12
CA ARG A 97 15.57 -12.34 8.73
C ARG A 97 15.33 -12.35 10.25
N LYS A 98 16.42 -12.43 11.02
CA LYS A 98 16.35 -12.28 12.48
C LYS A 98 16.03 -10.83 12.81
N PRO A 99 15.11 -10.55 13.75
CA PRO A 99 14.86 -9.18 14.19
C PRO A 99 16.13 -8.62 14.82
N GLU A 100 16.51 -7.38 14.46
CA GLU A 100 17.70 -6.68 14.99
C GLU A 100 17.72 -6.66 16.53
N HIS A 101 16.55 -6.51 17.13
CA HIS A 101 16.36 -6.67 18.57
C HIS A 101 15.34 -7.76 18.84
N LYS A 102 15.75 -8.78 19.59
CA LYS A 102 14.83 -9.74 20.20
C LYS A 102 14.02 -8.95 21.22
N GLY A 103 12.85 -8.47 20.78
CA GLY A 103 12.03 -7.55 21.57
C GLY A 103 11.94 -8.03 23.00
N ARG A 104 12.45 -7.22 23.95
CA ARG A 104 12.32 -7.54 25.36
C ARG A 104 10.82 -7.70 25.60
N ARG A 105 10.38 -8.85 26.11
CA ARG A 105 8.99 -8.99 26.58
C ARG A 105 8.78 -7.80 27.50
N PRO A 106 7.80 -6.90 27.24
CA PRO A 106 7.56 -5.77 28.12
C PRO A 106 7.36 -6.34 29.52
N GLY A 107 8.35 -6.13 30.38
CA GLY A 107 8.24 -6.53 31.78
C GLY A 107 7.15 -5.66 32.35
N VAL A 108 5.99 -6.25 32.63
CA VAL A 108 4.93 -5.57 33.38
C VAL A 108 5.49 -5.34 34.76
N LYS A 109 6.16 -4.20 34.96
CA LYS A 109 6.58 -3.77 36.30
C LYS A 109 5.88 -2.51 36.75
N ASN A 110 5.51 -1.58 35.87
CA ASN A 110 4.68 -0.43 36.25
C ASN A 110 3.88 0.02 35.02
N GLY A 111 2.59 0.30 35.18
CA GLY A 111 1.61 0.59 34.11
C GLY A 111 1.82 1.86 33.28
N ALA A 112 3.06 2.24 32.98
CA ALA A 112 3.40 3.55 32.41
C ALA A 112 3.24 3.65 30.89
N ASN A 113 3.25 2.56 30.11
CA ASN A 113 2.97 2.62 28.67
C ASN A 113 2.48 1.27 28.10
N PRO A 114 1.41 1.25 27.26
CA PRO A 114 0.99 0.04 26.58
C PRO A 114 2.09 -0.48 25.63
N PRO A 115 2.16 -1.80 25.37
CA PRO A 115 3.16 -2.36 24.47
C PRO A 115 3.01 -1.72 23.08
N SER A 116 4.07 -1.06 22.60
CA SER A 116 4.10 -0.44 21.28
C SER A 116 4.82 -1.32 20.26
N ARG A 117 4.40 -1.22 19.00
CA ARG A 117 5.04 -1.86 17.85
C ARG A 117 5.73 -0.79 17.03
N LEU A 118 6.98 -1.02 16.67
CA LEU A 118 7.65 -0.22 15.66
C LEU A 118 7.02 -0.55 14.30
N GLU A 119 6.46 0.46 13.67
CA GLU A 119 6.10 0.44 12.27
C GLU A 119 7.24 1.11 11.49
N PRO A 120 7.96 0.37 10.64
CA PRO A 120 9.02 0.96 9.86
C PRO A 120 8.45 1.94 8.84
N SER A 121 9.21 2.96 8.50
CA SER A 121 8.97 3.81 7.35
C SER A 121 9.06 2.98 6.05
N LEU A 122 8.36 3.44 5.01
CA LEU A 122 8.41 2.79 3.71
C LEU A 122 9.82 2.84 3.12
N GLN A 123 10.55 3.95 3.32
CA GLN A 123 11.94 4.08 2.93
C GLN A 123 12.80 2.98 3.58
N ARG A 124 12.71 2.80 4.90
CA ARG A 124 13.44 1.75 5.62
C ARG A 124 13.10 0.34 5.11
N VAL A 125 11.83 0.08 4.78
CA VAL A 125 11.39 -1.21 4.21
C VAL A 125 12.01 -1.45 2.84
N CYS A 126 12.07 -0.42 1.98
CA CYS A 126 12.70 -0.53 0.67
C CYS A 126 14.22 -0.74 0.79
N GLU A 127 14.90 0.02 1.65
CA GLU A 127 16.33 -0.11 1.93
C GLU A 127 16.68 -1.51 2.45
N GLN A 128 15.86 -2.09 3.34
CA GLN A 128 16.07 -3.43 3.88
C GLN A 128 16.06 -4.54 2.83
N GLU A 129 15.34 -4.34 1.73
CA GLU A 129 15.16 -5.30 0.64
C GLU A 129 15.98 -4.89 -0.61
N GLY A 130 16.86 -3.90 -0.49
CA GLY A 130 17.74 -3.43 -1.58
C GLY A 130 17.01 -2.73 -2.72
N LEU A 131 15.79 -2.25 -2.48
CA LEU A 131 15.01 -1.48 -3.46
C LEU A 131 15.42 -0.01 -3.44
N PRO A 132 15.27 0.72 -4.57
CA PRO A 132 15.50 2.16 -4.60
C PRO A 132 14.72 2.88 -3.49
N PRO A 133 15.31 3.87 -2.82
CA PRO A 133 14.63 4.58 -1.75
C PRO A 133 13.40 5.30 -2.31
N VAL A 134 12.32 5.30 -1.52
CA VAL A 134 11.14 6.10 -1.84
C VAL A 134 11.44 7.54 -1.42
N ASN A 135 11.41 8.46 -2.40
CA ASN A 135 11.59 9.88 -2.13
C ASN A 135 10.49 10.40 -1.20
N GLY A 136 10.91 11.16 -0.18
CA GLY A 136 10.00 11.82 0.75
C GLY A 136 9.20 12.95 0.09
N PHE A 137 8.21 13.49 0.80
CA PHE A 137 7.36 14.59 0.28
C PHE A 137 8.19 15.81 -0.19
N GLU A 138 9.23 16.17 0.56
CA GLU A 138 10.09 17.33 0.29
C GLU A 138 10.91 17.19 -0.99
N GLN A 139 11.22 15.95 -1.40
CA GLN A 139 11.99 15.63 -2.59
C GLN A 139 11.11 15.52 -3.86
N LEU A 140 9.79 15.67 -3.73
CA LEU A 140 8.87 15.60 -4.87
C LEU A 140 8.88 16.91 -5.67
N PRO A 141 8.65 16.86 -7.01
CA PRO A 141 8.46 18.06 -7.82
C PRO A 141 7.32 18.94 -7.30
N ALA A 142 7.44 20.27 -7.44
CA ALA A 142 6.48 21.23 -6.90
C ALA A 142 5.01 20.97 -7.35
N GLY A 143 4.82 20.52 -8.59
CA GLY A 143 3.50 20.17 -9.11
C GLY A 143 2.87 18.97 -8.39
N GLU A 144 3.66 17.93 -8.10
CA GLU A 144 3.18 16.77 -7.34
C GLU A 144 2.86 17.15 -5.89
N GLN A 145 3.71 17.98 -5.28
CA GLN A 145 3.44 18.50 -3.93
C GLN A 145 2.08 19.21 -3.91
N GLN A 146 1.83 20.11 -4.87
CA GLN A 146 0.57 20.85 -4.92
C GLN A 146 -0.64 19.94 -5.06
N VAL A 147 -0.55 18.91 -5.90
CA VAL A 147 -1.61 17.90 -6.02
C VAL A 147 -1.87 17.20 -4.69
N LEU A 148 -0.83 16.84 -3.95
CA LEU A 148 -0.98 16.22 -2.62
C LEU A 148 -1.60 17.18 -1.60
N ARG A 149 -1.28 18.48 -1.66
CA ARG A 149 -1.93 19.52 -0.85
C ARG A 149 -3.42 19.61 -1.16
N THR A 150 -3.77 19.73 -2.44
CA THR A 150 -5.17 19.80 -2.88
C THR A 150 -5.98 18.56 -2.51
N LEU A 151 -5.34 17.38 -2.48
CA LEU A 151 -5.98 16.13 -2.08
C LEU A 151 -6.04 15.93 -0.56
N GLY A 152 -5.37 16.77 0.24
CA GLY A 152 -5.36 16.68 1.70
C GLY A 152 -4.71 15.40 2.23
N VAL A 153 -3.68 14.88 1.55
CA VAL A 153 -3.01 13.61 1.89
C VAL A 153 -1.57 13.80 2.38
N ILE A 154 -1.16 15.03 2.69
CA ILE A 154 0.22 15.34 3.12
C ILE A 154 0.58 14.57 4.39
N ASP A 155 -0.29 14.63 5.41
CA ASP A 155 -0.05 13.98 6.71
C ASP A 155 0.16 12.47 6.55
N PHE A 156 -0.60 11.85 5.64
CA PHE A 156 -0.45 10.44 5.30
C PHE A 156 0.90 10.15 4.62
N VAL A 157 1.34 11.00 3.70
CA VAL A 157 2.63 10.83 3.02
C VAL A 157 3.79 11.03 4.00
N GLN A 158 3.72 12.03 4.87
CA GLN A 158 4.73 12.25 5.91
C GLN A 158 4.77 11.05 6.88
N GLN A 159 3.61 10.56 7.29
CA GLN A 159 3.48 9.40 8.18
C GLN A 159 4.08 8.12 7.59
N ILE A 160 3.99 7.91 6.28
CA ILE A 160 4.60 6.74 5.61
C ILE A 160 6.14 6.82 5.61
N ASN A 161 6.69 8.03 5.55
CA ASN A 161 8.12 8.25 5.46
C ASN A 161 8.83 8.30 6.83
N GLN A 162 8.09 8.28 7.94
CA GLN A 162 8.65 8.35 9.28
C GLN A 162 8.53 6.99 10.01
N ASP A 163 9.61 6.57 10.66
CA ASP A 163 9.58 5.44 11.59
C ASP A 163 8.70 5.82 12.79
N ARG A 164 7.64 5.04 13.07
CA ARG A 164 6.70 5.36 14.16
C ARG A 164 6.48 4.17 15.07
N ARG A 165 6.18 4.46 16.34
CA ARG A 165 5.70 3.43 17.27
C ARG A 165 4.19 3.56 17.44
N SER A 166 3.44 2.60 16.92
CA SER A 166 2.00 2.53 17.21
C SER A 166 1.77 1.70 18.47
N PRO A 167 0.98 2.16 19.45
CA PRO A 167 0.54 1.29 20.53
C PRO A 167 -0.19 0.07 19.95
N ARG A 168 0.03 -1.10 20.55
CA ARG A 168 -0.72 -2.30 20.17
C ARG A 168 -2.18 -2.03 20.47
N LYS A 169 -3.04 -2.10 19.45
CA LYS A 169 -4.49 -2.04 19.65
C LYS A 169 -4.87 -3.16 20.62
N SER A 170 -5.44 -2.79 21.76
CA SER A 170 -6.04 -3.73 22.70
C SER A 170 -7.10 -4.52 21.91
N PRO A 171 -7.17 -5.86 22.05
CA PRO A 171 -8.26 -6.61 21.44
C PRO A 171 -9.57 -5.98 21.93
N THR A 172 -10.43 -5.56 21.00
CA THR A 172 -11.78 -5.11 21.32
C THR A 172 -12.44 -6.28 22.04
N ARG A 173 -12.64 -6.14 23.35
CA ARG A 173 -13.32 -7.14 24.18
C ARG A 173 -14.74 -7.23 23.61
N ALA A 174 -15.04 -8.31 22.88
CA ALA A 174 -16.39 -8.56 22.42
C ALA A 174 -17.29 -8.54 23.66
N ARG A 175 -18.29 -7.67 23.68
CA ARG A 175 -19.37 -7.75 24.67
C ARG A 175 -20.16 -9.01 24.30
N ASN A 176 -20.30 -9.91 25.27
CA ASN A 176 -21.11 -11.13 25.19
C ASN A 176 -22.56 -10.82 24.82
#